data_AF-A0A0D8XHN6-F1
#
_entry.id   AF-A0A0D8XHN6-F1
#
_cell.length_a   1.000
_cell.length_b   1.000
_cell.length_c   1.000
_cell.angle_alpha   90.00
_cell.angle_beta   90.00
_cell.angle_gamma   90.00
#
_symmetry.space_group_name_H-M   'P 1'
#
loop_
_entity.id
_entity.type
_entity.pdbx_description
1 polymer ?
#
loop_
_entity_poly.entity_id
_entity_poly.type
_entity_poly.pdbx_seq_one_letter_code
_entity_poly.pdbx_strand_id
1 'polypeptide(L)'
;MKLMSPHVSIGEATNTNRIHYITDVEKEFMEKKLEQARRQKIRWEKWKLEYEEAKQRAIEFKAYWERRHKDDKDLWRDKDFANAVDKMSRAGYKGEHGNFEVPEDDKIKLDALYMQVTVGDYDGNDSLRCADEWMKMKGKTKIDAQREFIKQTNRLITRYGWNPPEGWV
;
A
#
# COMPACT_ATOMS: atom_id res chain seq x y z
N MET A 1 21.85 -79.00 72.18
CA MET A 1 22.42 -78.60 70.89
C MET A 1 21.38 -78.82 69.80
N LYS A 2 20.76 -77.75 69.28
CA LYS A 2 20.24 -77.54 67.91
C LYS A 2 19.19 -76.42 67.91
N LEU A 3 19.62 -75.26 67.40
CA LEU A 3 18.79 -74.15 66.95
C LEU A 3 17.99 -74.59 65.73
N MET A 4 16.69 -74.32 65.66
CA MET A 4 15.97 -74.15 64.38
C MET A 4 14.82 -73.14 64.55
N SER A 5 14.95 -72.01 63.85
CA SER A 5 13.92 -70.98 63.67
C SER A 5 12.71 -71.52 62.90
N PRO A 6 11.47 -71.14 63.23
CA PRO A 6 10.37 -71.27 62.29
C PRO A 6 10.24 -70.02 61.43
N HIS A 7 10.27 -70.27 60.12
CA HIS A 7 10.03 -69.36 59.02
C HIS A 7 8.84 -68.41 59.23
N VAL A 8 9.06 -67.15 58.84
CA VAL A 8 7.99 -66.22 58.51
C VAL A 8 7.37 -66.67 57.18
N SER A 9 6.16 -67.22 57.24
CA SER A 9 5.33 -67.46 56.06
C SER A 9 4.71 -66.14 55.62
N ILE A 10 5.35 -65.47 54.66
CA ILE A 10 4.76 -64.34 53.93
C ILE A 10 3.76 -64.92 52.94
N GLY A 11 2.52 -65.12 53.40
CA GLY A 11 1.40 -65.61 52.58
C GLY A 11 0.65 -64.47 51.90
N GLU A 12 0.59 -64.52 50.58
CA GLU A 12 -0.52 -64.10 49.71
C GLU A 12 -0.93 -62.62 49.70
N ALA A 13 -0.08 -61.76 49.13
CA ALA A 13 -0.50 -60.43 48.69
C ALA A 13 0.07 -60.06 47.31
N THR A 14 -0.09 -60.90 46.26
CA THR A 14 0.77 -60.69 45.07
C THR A 14 0.16 -60.87 43.67
N ASN A 15 -1.13 -61.16 43.49
CA ASN A 15 -1.67 -61.24 42.11
C ASN A 15 -2.70 -60.16 41.78
N THR A 16 -3.78 -60.01 42.55
CA THR A 16 -4.83 -59.01 42.30
C THR A 16 -4.34 -57.57 42.44
N ASN A 17 -3.54 -57.24 43.45
CA ASN A 17 -2.97 -55.89 43.62
C ASN A 17 -1.96 -55.53 42.52
N ARG A 18 -1.24 -56.52 41.98
CA ARG A 18 -0.25 -56.32 40.92
C ARG A 18 -0.93 -56.09 39.57
N ILE A 19 -1.99 -56.85 39.28
CA ILE A 19 -2.83 -56.66 38.09
C ILE A 19 -3.54 -55.30 38.14
N HIS A 20 -4.12 -54.92 39.29
CA HIS A 20 -4.74 -53.60 39.45
C HIS A 20 -3.75 -52.45 39.19
N TYR A 21 -2.55 -52.52 39.78
CA TYR A 21 -1.52 -51.50 39.59
C TYR A 21 -1.05 -51.40 38.14
N ILE A 22 -0.92 -52.52 37.42
CA ILE A 22 -0.58 -52.53 35.99
C ILE A 22 -1.71 -51.89 35.16
N THR A 23 -2.97 -52.22 35.46
CA THR A 23 -4.12 -51.63 34.74
C THR A 23 -4.30 -50.14 35.01
N ASP A 24 -3.93 -49.66 36.19
CA ASP A 24 -4.03 -48.24 36.55
C ASP A 24 -2.91 -47.42 35.89
N VAL A 25 -1.68 -47.97 35.82
CA VAL A 25 -0.56 -47.36 35.07
C VAL A 25 -0.85 -47.31 33.57
N GLU A 26 -1.46 -48.35 33.00
CA GLU A 26 -1.88 -48.37 31.60
C GLU A 26 -2.97 -47.34 31.31
N LYS A 27 -3.96 -47.19 32.19
CA LYS A 27 -4.99 -46.14 32.07
C LYS A 27 -4.39 -44.73 32.13
N GLU A 28 -3.50 -44.48 33.08
CA GLU A 28 -2.84 -43.17 33.22
C GLU A 28 -1.97 -42.85 31.98
N PHE A 29 -1.29 -43.85 31.42
CA PHE A 29 -0.54 -43.71 30.17
C PHE A 29 -1.44 -43.39 28.98
N MET A 30 -2.57 -44.09 28.85
CA MET A 30 -3.55 -43.87 27.77
C MET A 30 -4.21 -42.49 27.88
N GLU A 31 -4.51 -42.05 29.10
CA GLU A 31 -5.06 -40.72 29.36
C GLU A 31 -4.04 -39.62 29.01
N LYS A 32 -2.76 -39.79 29.38
CA LYS A 32 -1.67 -38.89 28.97
C LYS A 32 -1.51 -38.83 27.45
N LYS A 33 -1.65 -39.96 26.75
CA LYS A 33 -1.59 -40.02 25.28
C LYS A 33 -2.77 -39.31 24.62
N LEU A 34 -3.98 -39.50 25.15
CA LEU A 34 -5.18 -38.80 24.70
C LEU A 34 -5.08 -37.29 24.90
N GLU A 35 -4.56 -36.86 26.06
CA GLU A 35 -4.35 -35.44 26.36
C GLU A 35 -3.28 -34.82 25.45
N GLN A 36 -2.18 -35.54 25.18
CA GLN A 36 -1.19 -35.12 24.18
C GLN A 36 -1.79 -34.99 22.77
N ALA A 37 -2.62 -35.95 22.35
CA ALA A 37 -3.31 -35.90 21.05
C ALA A 37 -4.28 -34.72 20.96
N ARG A 38 -5.04 -34.43 22.03
CA ARG A 38 -5.92 -33.26 22.11
C ARG A 38 -5.13 -31.95 21.99
N ARG A 39 -4.02 -31.81 22.71
CA ARG A 39 -3.15 -30.63 22.62
C ARG A 39 -2.55 -30.44 21.24
N GLN A 40 -2.12 -31.52 20.59
CA GLN A 40 -1.62 -31.46 19.22
C GLN A 40 -2.72 -31.03 18.23
N LYS A 41 -3.94 -31.54 18.39
CA LYS A 41 -5.09 -31.14 17.57
C LYS A 41 -5.41 -29.66 17.74
N ILE A 42 -5.52 -29.17 18.98
CA ILE A 42 -5.77 -27.75 19.28
C ILE A 42 -4.66 -26.87 18.70
N ARG A 43 -3.39 -27.27 18.85
CA ARG A 43 -2.25 -26.54 18.30
C ARG A 43 -2.31 -26.46 16.77
N TRP A 44 -2.66 -27.57 16.12
CA TRP A 44 -2.82 -27.63 14.67
C TRP A 44 -3.95 -26.72 14.17
N GLU A 45 -5.11 -26.77 14.83
CA GLU A 45 -6.25 -25.91 14.52
C GLU A 45 -5.92 -24.43 14.70
N LYS A 46 -5.23 -24.08 15.80
CA LYS A 46 -4.75 -22.71 16.05
C LYS A 46 -3.76 -22.25 14.97
N TRP A 47 -2.79 -23.08 14.61
CA TRP A 47 -1.84 -22.77 13.54
C TRP A 47 -2.54 -22.54 12.21
N LYS A 48 -3.56 -23.34 11.87
CA LYS A 48 -4.32 -23.19 10.63
C LYS A 48 -5.05 -21.85 10.57
N LEU A 49 -5.68 -21.44 11.67
CA LEU A 49 -6.31 -20.13 11.81
C LEU A 49 -5.30 -18.98 11.65
N GLU A 50 -4.19 -19.04 12.39
CA GLU A 50 -3.12 -18.02 12.31
C GLU A 50 -2.53 -17.92 10.90
N TYR A 51 -2.39 -19.05 10.20
CA TYR A 51 -1.90 -19.09 8.83
C TYR A 51 -2.88 -18.44 7.84
N GLU A 52 -4.18 -18.68 7.98
CA GLU A 52 -5.20 -18.02 7.15
C GLU A 52 -5.30 -16.51 7.45
N GLU A 53 -5.24 -16.11 8.72
CA GLU A 53 -5.18 -14.70 9.10
C GLU A 53 -3.92 -14.01 8.54
N ALA A 54 -2.76 -14.67 8.61
CA ALA A 54 -1.52 -14.14 8.05
C ALA A 54 -1.62 -13.95 6.53
N LYS A 55 -2.28 -14.86 5.81
CA LYS A 55 -2.57 -14.69 4.38
C LYS A 55 -3.46 -13.49 4.10
N GLN A 56 -4.53 -13.31 4.88
CA GLN A 56 -5.41 -12.16 4.72
C GLN A 56 -4.69 -10.84 5.00
N ARG A 57 -3.92 -10.75 6.09
CA ARG A 57 -3.08 -9.59 6.39
C ARG A 57 -2.07 -9.29 5.28
N ALA A 58 -1.49 -10.32 4.64
CA ALA A 58 -0.58 -10.12 3.52
C ALA A 58 -1.28 -9.52 2.29
N ILE A 59 -2.52 -9.94 2.02
CA ILE A 59 -3.35 -9.38 0.94
C ILE A 59 -3.70 -7.91 1.24
N GLU A 60 -4.16 -7.63 2.45
CA GLU A 60 -4.48 -6.26 2.90
C GLU A 60 -3.25 -5.35 2.84
N PHE A 61 -2.10 -5.83 3.31
CA PHE A 61 -0.85 -5.10 3.28
C PHE A 61 -0.39 -4.80 1.84
N LYS A 62 -0.50 -5.78 0.94
CA LYS A 62 -0.21 -5.58 -0.48
C LYS A 62 -1.13 -4.52 -1.08
N ALA A 63 -2.44 -4.60 -0.83
CA ALA A 63 -3.40 -3.62 -1.34
C ALA A 63 -3.15 -2.20 -0.79
N TYR A 64 -2.78 -2.08 0.49
CA TYR A 64 -2.39 -0.82 1.10
C TYR A 64 -1.16 -0.21 0.40
N TRP A 65 -0.11 -1.00 0.19
CA TRP A 65 1.11 -0.52 -0.47
C TRP A 65 0.89 -0.17 -1.94
N GLU A 66 0.09 -0.94 -2.67
CA GLU A 66 -0.28 -0.63 -4.06
C GLU A 66 -1.04 0.69 -4.16
N ARG A 67 -1.99 0.94 -3.24
CA ARG A 67 -2.69 2.23 -3.15
C ARG A 67 -1.72 3.36 -2.84
N ARG A 68 -0.85 3.18 -1.84
CA ARG A 68 0.11 4.21 -1.43
C ARG A 68 1.12 4.56 -2.53
N HIS A 69 1.60 3.56 -3.27
CA HIS A 69 2.46 3.80 -4.43
C HIS A 69 1.75 4.55 -5.55
N LYS A 70 0.44 4.35 -5.72
CA LYS A 70 -0.37 5.12 -6.66
C LYS A 70 -0.52 6.57 -6.18
N ASP A 71 -0.84 6.76 -4.91
CA ASP A 71 -1.03 8.08 -4.30
C ASP A 71 0.29 8.88 -4.29
N ASP A 72 1.43 8.29 -3.92
CA ASP A 72 2.74 8.95 -3.94
C ASP A 72 3.15 9.38 -5.36
N LYS A 73 2.83 8.56 -6.37
CA LYS A 73 3.08 8.86 -7.79
C LYS A 73 2.22 10.02 -8.29
N ASP A 74 0.99 10.14 -7.79
CA ASP A 74 0.05 11.19 -8.19
C ASP A 74 0.28 12.51 -7.41
N LEU A 75 0.62 12.44 -6.11
CA LEU A 75 1.00 13.58 -5.27
C LEU A 75 2.24 14.32 -5.79
N TRP A 76 3.27 13.59 -6.24
CA TRP A 76 4.45 14.24 -6.83
C TRP A 76 4.10 14.98 -8.13
N ARG A 77 3.19 14.43 -8.95
CA ARG A 77 2.76 15.08 -10.19
C ARG A 77 1.95 16.33 -9.96
N ASP A 78 1.10 16.35 -8.94
CA ASP A 78 0.37 17.54 -8.55
C ASP A 78 1.34 18.68 -8.14
N LYS A 79 2.46 18.35 -7.46
CA LYS A 79 3.52 19.33 -7.14
C LYS A 79 4.24 19.84 -8.39
N ASP A 80 4.62 18.95 -9.30
CA ASP A 80 5.29 19.34 -10.56
C ASP A 80 4.37 20.17 -11.46
N PHE A 81 3.08 19.84 -11.49
CA PHE A 81 2.07 20.60 -12.19
C PHE A 81 1.91 22.00 -11.58
N ALA A 82 1.77 22.11 -10.26
CA ALA A 82 1.69 23.42 -9.58
C ALA A 82 2.93 24.29 -9.85
N ASN A 83 4.13 23.70 -9.82
CA ASN A 83 5.37 24.38 -10.18
C ASN A 83 5.38 24.82 -11.65
N ALA A 84 4.86 24.01 -12.57
CA ALA A 84 4.73 24.39 -13.97
C ALA A 84 3.72 25.54 -14.16
N VAL A 85 2.61 25.54 -13.44
CA VAL A 85 1.63 26.64 -13.46
C VAL A 85 2.27 27.94 -12.96
N ASP A 86 2.97 27.89 -11.82
CA ASP A 86 3.68 29.07 -11.28
C ASP A 86 4.70 29.61 -12.28
N LYS A 87 5.53 28.75 -12.87
CA LYS A 87 6.49 29.18 -13.87
C LYS A 87 5.81 29.78 -15.10
N MET A 88 4.75 29.17 -15.58
CA MET A 88 4.03 29.65 -16.76
C MET A 88 3.38 31.02 -16.53
N SER A 89 2.94 31.33 -15.31
CA SER A 89 2.38 32.64 -14.94
C SER A 89 3.36 33.80 -15.14
N ARG A 90 4.66 33.50 -15.12
CA ARG A 90 5.78 34.44 -15.30
C ARG A 90 6.56 34.15 -16.59
N ALA A 91 6.01 33.33 -17.48
CA ALA A 91 6.65 32.98 -18.73
C ALA A 91 6.65 34.17 -19.69
N GLY A 92 7.73 34.26 -20.44
CA GLY A 92 8.04 35.41 -21.25
C GLY A 92 9.06 36.31 -20.55
N TYR A 93 10.26 36.36 -21.11
CA TYR A 93 11.36 37.16 -20.60
C TYR A 93 11.10 38.64 -20.84
N LYS A 94 11.31 39.45 -19.81
CA LYS A 94 11.30 40.92 -19.91
C LYS A 94 12.50 41.44 -19.15
N GLY A 95 13.53 41.90 -19.87
CA GLY A 95 14.78 42.34 -19.26
C GLY A 95 15.75 43.00 -20.22
N GLU A 96 17.00 43.14 -19.79
CA GLU A 96 18.06 43.86 -20.53
C GLU A 96 18.31 43.28 -21.93
N HIS A 97 18.13 41.97 -22.10
CA HIS A 97 18.33 41.27 -23.37
C HIS A 97 17.09 41.26 -24.29
N GLY A 98 16.05 42.02 -23.95
CA GLY A 98 14.84 42.19 -24.75
C GLY A 98 13.56 41.70 -24.08
N ASN A 99 12.47 41.71 -24.85
CA ASN A 99 11.15 41.26 -24.42
C ASN A 99 10.70 40.11 -25.33
N PHE A 100 10.53 38.92 -24.77
CA PHE A 100 10.05 37.74 -25.47
C PHE A 100 8.75 37.31 -24.84
N GLU A 101 7.63 37.56 -25.51
CA GLU A 101 6.32 37.14 -25.02
C GLU A 101 5.95 35.77 -25.58
N VAL A 102 5.26 34.97 -24.76
CA VAL A 102 4.70 33.70 -25.20
C VAL A 102 3.52 33.99 -26.15
N PRO A 103 3.45 33.33 -27.33
CA PRO A 103 2.34 33.48 -28.25
C PRO A 103 0.99 33.16 -27.62
N GLU A 104 -0.05 33.88 -28.02
CA GLU A 104 -1.37 33.75 -27.40
C GLU A 104 -2.00 32.36 -27.63
N ASP A 105 -1.83 31.78 -28.82
CA ASP A 105 -2.30 30.43 -29.13
C ASP A 105 -1.71 29.36 -28.20
N ASP A 106 -0.44 29.52 -27.80
CA ASP A 106 0.21 28.61 -26.87
C ASP A 106 -0.35 28.78 -25.45
N LYS A 107 -0.68 30.02 -25.04
CA LYS A 107 -1.37 30.27 -23.76
C LYS A 107 -2.77 29.65 -23.75
N ILE A 108 -3.54 29.82 -24.81
CA ILE A 108 -4.91 29.25 -24.93
C ILE A 108 -4.88 27.72 -24.81
N LYS A 109 -3.90 27.06 -25.44
CA LYS A 109 -3.71 25.60 -25.31
C LYS A 109 -3.36 25.18 -23.89
N LEU A 110 -2.52 25.95 -23.20
CA LEU A 110 -2.18 25.70 -21.80
C LEU A 110 -3.38 25.93 -20.88
N ASP A 111 -4.18 26.97 -21.11
CA ASP A 111 -5.41 27.25 -20.38
C ASP A 111 -6.40 26.08 -20.55
N ALA A 112 -6.57 25.56 -21.76
CA ALA A 112 -7.40 24.38 -22.01
C ALA A 112 -6.89 23.13 -21.27
N LEU A 113 -5.57 22.88 -21.29
CA LEU A 113 -4.97 21.79 -20.51
C LEU A 113 -5.18 21.97 -19.01
N TYR A 114 -5.06 23.20 -18.50
CA TYR A 114 -5.31 23.53 -17.10
C TYR A 114 -6.76 23.22 -16.71
N MET A 115 -7.73 23.59 -17.55
CA MET A 115 -9.14 23.26 -17.33
C MET A 115 -9.37 21.74 -17.34
N GLN A 116 -8.74 21.00 -18.26
CA GLN A 116 -8.84 19.54 -18.29
C GLN A 116 -8.26 18.87 -17.02
N VAL A 117 -7.20 19.44 -16.44
CA VAL A 117 -6.58 18.92 -15.20
C VAL A 117 -7.44 19.21 -13.97
N THR A 118 -8.07 20.38 -13.90
CA THR A 118 -8.75 20.89 -12.71
C THR A 118 -10.23 20.57 -12.68
N VAL A 119 -10.92 20.71 -13.81
CA VAL A 119 -12.36 20.50 -13.96
C VAL A 119 -12.66 19.14 -14.62
N GLY A 120 -11.83 18.71 -15.56
CA GLY A 120 -12.07 17.50 -16.36
C GLY A 120 -12.61 17.86 -17.74
N ASP A 121 -13.52 17.04 -18.28
CA ASP A 121 -14.11 17.30 -19.59
C ASP A 121 -14.92 18.60 -19.61
N TYR A 122 -15.00 19.21 -20.80
CA TYR A 122 -15.71 20.46 -21.04
C TYR A 122 -17.11 20.51 -20.42
N ASP A 123 -17.38 21.59 -19.69
CA ASP A 123 -18.59 21.78 -18.88
C ASP A 123 -19.70 22.57 -19.58
N GLY A 124 -19.47 23.04 -20.80
CA GLY A 124 -20.41 23.88 -21.55
C GLY A 124 -20.18 25.39 -21.38
N ASN A 125 -19.10 25.82 -20.72
CA ASN A 125 -18.80 27.23 -20.53
C ASN A 125 -18.10 27.88 -21.74
N ASP A 126 -18.90 28.35 -22.70
CA ASP A 126 -18.39 28.98 -23.93
C ASP A 126 -17.78 30.38 -23.71
N SER A 127 -17.88 30.95 -22.49
CA SER A 127 -17.31 32.28 -22.19
C SER A 127 -15.79 32.26 -22.01
N LEU A 128 -15.21 31.07 -21.85
CA LEU A 128 -13.77 30.91 -21.71
C LEU A 128 -13.09 31.03 -23.08
N ARG A 129 -12.02 31.82 -23.13
CA ARG A 129 -11.20 31.96 -24.34
C ARG A 129 -10.59 30.63 -24.82
N CYS A 130 -10.42 29.67 -23.91
CA CYS A 130 -9.90 28.33 -24.22
C CYS A 130 -10.99 27.28 -24.50
N ALA A 131 -12.27 27.65 -24.53
CA ALA A 131 -13.39 26.70 -24.69
C ALA A 131 -13.23 25.80 -25.92
N ASP A 132 -12.89 26.38 -27.08
CA ASP A 132 -12.68 25.63 -28.33
C ASP A 132 -11.56 24.60 -28.24
N GLU A 133 -10.45 24.96 -27.58
CA GLU A 133 -9.34 24.03 -27.36
C GLU A 133 -9.66 23.01 -26.27
N TRP A 134 -10.40 23.39 -25.23
CA TRP A 134 -10.81 22.48 -24.16
C TRP A 134 -11.79 21.41 -24.67
N MET A 135 -12.73 21.78 -25.54
CA MET A 135 -13.63 20.85 -26.22
C MET A 135 -12.89 19.75 -27.00
N LYS A 136 -11.74 20.08 -27.60
CA LYS A 136 -10.90 19.11 -28.33
C LYS A 136 -10.21 18.10 -27.41
N MET A 137 -10.13 18.38 -26.11
CA MET A 137 -9.46 17.53 -25.12
C MET A 137 -10.38 16.51 -24.45
N LYS A 138 -11.64 16.40 -24.90
CA LYS A 138 -12.63 15.46 -24.35
C LYS A 138 -12.09 14.03 -24.24
N GLY A 139 -12.23 13.44 -23.06
CA GLY A 139 -11.79 12.09 -22.73
C GLY A 139 -10.30 11.98 -22.37
N LYS A 140 -9.54 13.08 -22.38
CA LYS A 140 -8.15 13.10 -21.91
C LYS A 140 -8.11 12.98 -20.39
N THR A 141 -7.31 12.05 -19.87
CA THR A 141 -7.19 11.85 -18.42
C THR A 141 -6.48 13.02 -17.74
N LYS A 142 -6.77 13.27 -16.45
CA LYS A 142 -6.06 14.26 -15.63
C LYS A 142 -4.54 14.10 -15.74
N ILE A 143 -4.04 12.87 -15.62
CA ILE A 143 -2.60 12.57 -15.63
C ILE A 143 -1.97 12.90 -16.98
N ASP A 144 -2.64 12.58 -18.09
CA ASP A 144 -2.11 12.86 -19.42
C ASP A 144 -2.15 14.36 -19.73
N ALA A 145 -3.20 15.06 -19.30
CA ALA A 145 -3.29 16.52 -19.39
C ALA A 145 -2.18 17.20 -18.56
N GLN A 146 -1.90 16.74 -17.34
CA GLN A 146 -0.78 17.24 -16.51
C GLN A 146 0.57 17.06 -17.20
N ARG A 147 0.84 15.87 -17.74
CA ARG A 147 2.08 15.57 -18.46
C ARG A 147 2.26 16.47 -19.67
N GLU A 148 1.18 16.65 -20.44
CA GLU A 148 1.19 17.51 -21.62
C GLU A 148 1.40 18.97 -21.25
N PHE A 149 0.73 19.46 -20.18
CA PHE A 149 0.93 20.81 -19.65
C PHE A 149 2.40 21.04 -19.27
N ILE A 150 2.97 20.18 -18.42
CA ILE A 150 4.37 20.31 -17.97
C ILE A 150 5.33 20.30 -19.16
N LYS A 151 5.10 19.40 -20.14
CA LYS A 151 5.93 19.32 -21.35
C LYS A 151 5.87 20.60 -22.18
N GLN A 152 4.67 21.15 -22.39
CA GLN A 152 4.48 22.39 -23.13
C GLN A 152 5.11 23.58 -22.39
N THR A 153 4.88 23.69 -21.07
CA THR A 153 5.47 24.73 -20.23
C THR A 153 7.00 24.74 -20.32
N ASN A 154 7.65 23.58 -20.16
CA ASN A 154 9.11 23.49 -20.28
C ASN A 154 9.59 23.94 -21.66
N ARG A 155 8.90 23.52 -22.73
CA ARG A 155 9.22 23.93 -24.11
C ARG A 155 9.13 25.46 -24.28
N LEU A 156 8.08 26.08 -23.74
CA LEU A 156 7.84 27.51 -23.89
C LEU A 156 8.81 28.34 -23.05
N ILE A 157 9.09 27.95 -21.80
CA ILE A 157 10.06 28.64 -20.95
C ILE A 157 11.47 28.57 -21.55
N THR A 158 11.86 27.42 -22.12
CA THR A 158 13.16 27.32 -22.81
C THR A 158 13.24 28.25 -24.02
N ARG A 159 12.11 28.50 -24.71
CA ARG A 159 12.09 29.28 -25.95
C ARG A 159 11.92 30.79 -25.73
N TYR A 160 11.05 31.17 -24.80
CA TYR A 160 10.65 32.56 -24.56
C TYR A 160 11.19 33.10 -23.23
N GLY A 161 11.90 32.27 -22.47
CA GLY A 161 12.41 32.61 -21.15
C GLY A 161 11.31 32.65 -20.09
N TRP A 162 11.77 32.86 -18.85
CA TRP A 162 10.95 32.96 -17.65
C TRP A 162 11.62 33.93 -16.70
N ASN A 163 10.82 34.75 -16.03
CA ASN A 163 11.32 35.70 -15.04
C ASN A 163 11.20 35.08 -13.64
N PRO A 164 12.32 34.64 -13.03
CA PRO A 164 12.30 34.06 -11.70
C PRO A 164 11.80 35.07 -10.65
N PRO A 165 11.18 34.59 -9.56
CA PRO A 165 10.90 35.43 -8.40
C PRO A 165 12.18 36.04 -7.80
N GLU A 166 12.02 37.18 -7.14
CA GLU A 166 13.09 37.80 -6.37
C GLU A 166 13.61 36.81 -5.30
N GLY A 167 14.93 36.60 -5.26
CA GLY A 167 15.58 35.65 -4.35
C GLY A 167 15.64 34.18 -4.79
N TRP A 168 15.31 33.87 -6.05
CA TRP A 168 15.36 32.50 -6.60
C TRP A 168 16.76 32.04 -7.06
N VAL A 169 17.80 32.86 -6.88
CA VAL A 169 19.19 32.58 -7.31
C VAL A 169 20.02 32.03 -6.15
#